data_AF-A0A1A8KCA0-F1
#
_entry.id   AF-A0A1A8KCA0-F1
#
_cell.length_a   1.000
_cell.length_b   1.000
_cell.length_c   1.000
_cell.angle_alpha   90.00
_cell.angle_beta   90.00
_cell.angle_gamma   90.00
#
_symmetry.space_group_name_H-M   'P 1'
#
loop_
_entity.id
_entity.type
_entity.pdbx_description
1 polymer ?
#
loop_
_entity_poly.entity_id
_entity_poly.type
_entity_poly.pdbx_seq_one_letter_code
_entity_poly.pdbx_strand_id
1 'polypeptide(L)'
;MENLSQLQSSAEVEALIRSLEDESQTKFITFSVDRHYNDKDWQPLPMNRVHWQWAGGSGMPAIKFTGIPFMFVGSKRLVCHQGKDLAVAQKRKYFEQKLEDQNFGGLKCRRASKKVGCPAAVSISKLAVFPKFKMDDNTERAKKKASKMLRITLERDPVVWETLYAVVHSSEHAGHANGMNETKVSSESSLPLWKRRRKSDLKKKCFKLSKQLMHSLHTVEDLHTLEDVSQVLNTLLKDVAALSSSAEGQLQAKRLR
;
A
#
# COMPACT_ATOMS: atom_id res chain seq x y z
N MET A 1 3.21 16.52 -3.14
CA MET A 1 2.10 17.50 -2.95
C MET A 1 0.80 16.85 -3.40
N GLU A 2 -0.27 16.99 -2.63
CA GLU A 2 -1.60 16.47 -3.01
C GLU A 2 -2.34 17.51 -3.85
N ASN A 3 -2.71 17.15 -5.08
CA ASN A 3 -3.45 18.03 -5.98
C ASN A 3 -4.94 17.73 -5.88
N LEU A 4 -5.74 18.75 -5.57
CA LEU A 4 -7.20 18.68 -5.50
C LEU A 4 -7.80 19.29 -6.77
N SER A 5 -8.60 18.51 -7.49
CA SER A 5 -9.38 18.95 -8.65
C SER A 5 -10.87 18.73 -8.41
N GLN A 6 -11.69 19.68 -8.85
CA GLN A 6 -13.15 19.54 -8.91
C GLN A 6 -13.58 19.44 -10.37
N LEU A 7 -14.27 18.37 -10.74
CA LEU A 7 -14.64 18.03 -12.11
C LEU A 7 -16.16 17.81 -12.19
N GLN A 8 -16.75 18.15 -13.32
CA GLN A 8 -18.22 18.11 -13.50
C GLN A 8 -18.69 16.83 -14.18
N SER A 9 -17.80 16.12 -14.88
CA SER A 9 -18.16 14.93 -15.64
C SER A 9 -17.27 13.73 -15.33
N SER A 10 -17.83 12.52 -15.49
CA SER A 10 -17.04 11.28 -15.41
C SER A 10 -15.96 11.23 -16.50
N ALA A 11 -16.22 11.84 -17.66
CA ALA A 11 -15.27 11.90 -18.77
C ALA A 11 -14.03 12.73 -18.42
N GLU A 12 -14.19 13.86 -17.72
CA GLU A 12 -13.07 14.65 -17.20
C GLU A 12 -12.25 13.86 -16.18
N VAL A 13 -12.91 13.10 -15.30
CA VAL A 13 -12.20 12.26 -14.32
C VAL A 13 -11.37 11.20 -15.03
N GLU A 14 -11.92 10.56 -16.06
CA GLU A 14 -11.18 9.59 -16.88
C GLU A 14 -10.03 10.24 -17.66
N ALA A 15 -10.24 11.44 -18.20
CA ALA A 15 -9.19 12.20 -18.89
C ALA A 15 -8.03 12.56 -17.94
N LEU A 16 -8.34 13.01 -16.72
CA LEU A 16 -7.35 13.27 -15.68
C LEU A 16 -6.59 12.01 -15.29
N ILE A 17 -7.28 10.87 -15.12
CA ILE A 17 -6.60 9.61 -14.82
C ILE A 17 -5.66 9.25 -15.97
N ARG A 18 -6.11 9.36 -17.23
CA ARG A 18 -5.27 9.06 -18.40
C ARG A 18 -4.04 9.96 -18.47
N SER A 19 -4.18 11.27 -18.24
CA SER A 19 -3.02 12.18 -18.24
C SER A 19 -2.01 11.79 -17.16
N LEU A 20 -2.46 11.44 -15.95
CA LEU A 20 -1.57 10.97 -14.88
C LEU A 20 -0.90 9.63 -15.23
N GLU A 21 -1.60 8.73 -15.91
CA GLU A 21 -1.02 7.46 -16.39
C GLU A 21 0.04 7.69 -17.47
N ASP A 22 -0.20 8.63 -18.38
CA ASP A 22 0.71 8.95 -19.48
C ASP A 22 1.96 9.67 -18.97
N GLU A 23 1.81 10.64 -18.05
CA GLU A 23 2.90 11.35 -17.37
C GLU A 23 3.79 10.39 -16.55
N SER A 24 3.17 9.48 -15.79
CA SER A 24 3.89 8.54 -14.94
C SER A 24 4.40 7.31 -15.68
N GLN A 25 3.91 7.05 -16.90
CA GLN A 25 4.04 5.79 -17.62
C GLN A 25 3.59 4.57 -16.80
N THR A 26 2.68 4.78 -15.85
CA THR A 26 2.18 3.71 -14.99
C THR A 26 0.66 3.69 -14.94
N LYS A 27 0.09 2.48 -14.97
CA LYS A 27 -1.35 2.28 -14.87
C LYS A 27 -1.82 2.30 -13.42
N PHE A 28 -3.00 2.88 -13.21
CA PHE A 28 -3.74 2.81 -11.97
C PHE A 28 -4.73 1.63 -12.00
N ILE A 29 -4.86 0.95 -10.87
CA ILE A 29 -5.82 -0.14 -10.67
C ILE A 29 -6.80 0.23 -9.56
N THR A 30 -8.01 -0.30 -9.66
CA THR A 30 -9.02 -0.10 -8.63
C THR A 30 -8.60 -0.77 -7.32
N PHE A 31 -8.52 0.02 -6.25
CA PHE A 31 -8.26 -0.45 -4.89
C PHE A 31 -9.56 -0.70 -4.14
N SER A 32 -10.47 0.28 -4.17
CA SER A 32 -11.78 0.19 -3.53
C SER A 32 -12.80 1.03 -4.27
N VAL A 33 -14.06 0.59 -4.24
CA VAL A 33 -15.21 1.30 -4.80
C VAL A 33 -16.37 1.13 -3.83
N ASP A 34 -17.02 2.23 -3.47
CA ASP A 34 -18.24 2.18 -2.68
C ASP A 34 -19.40 1.65 -3.51
N ARG A 35 -20.35 1.00 -2.81
CA ARG A 35 -21.52 0.35 -3.41
C ARG A 35 -22.26 1.22 -4.44
N HIS A 36 -22.46 2.50 -4.12
CA HIS A 36 -23.26 3.41 -4.92
C HIS A 36 -22.46 4.28 -5.91
N TYR A 37 -21.13 4.12 -5.98
CA TYR A 37 -20.31 4.96 -6.87
C TYR A 37 -20.70 4.80 -8.36
N ASN A 38 -20.93 3.56 -8.79
CA ASN A 38 -21.35 3.21 -10.16
C ASN A 38 -22.87 3.12 -10.33
N ASP A 39 -23.63 3.41 -9.28
CA ASP A 39 -25.08 3.31 -9.28
C ASP A 39 -25.65 4.49 -10.08
N LYS A 40 -26.31 4.18 -11.20
CA LYS A 40 -26.95 5.16 -12.09
C LYS A 40 -28.32 5.57 -11.57
N ASP A 41 -28.95 4.69 -10.80
CA ASP A 41 -30.29 4.87 -10.27
C ASP A 41 -30.25 5.46 -8.85
N TRP A 42 -29.05 5.83 -8.37
CA TRP A 42 -28.90 6.52 -7.11
C TRP A 42 -29.64 7.86 -7.14
N GLN A 43 -30.42 8.09 -6.09
CA GLN A 43 -31.15 9.34 -5.88
C GLN A 43 -30.92 9.84 -4.45
N PRO A 44 -30.91 11.16 -4.25
CA PRO A 44 -30.80 11.73 -2.92
C PRO A 44 -32.08 11.44 -2.12
N LEU A 45 -31.95 10.79 -0.97
CA LEU A 45 -33.07 10.60 -0.04
C LEU A 45 -32.98 11.59 1.12
N PRO A 46 -34.11 11.95 1.76
CA PRO A 46 -34.14 12.84 2.93
C PRO A 46 -33.27 12.35 4.10
N MET A 47 -33.13 11.03 4.23
CA MET A 47 -32.29 10.37 5.23
C MET A 47 -30.79 10.60 5.02
N ASN A 48 -30.37 10.92 3.79
CA ASN A 48 -28.95 11.13 3.48
C ASN A 48 -28.41 12.35 4.25
N ARG A 49 -27.15 12.24 4.64
CA ARG A 49 -26.47 13.32 5.37
C ARG A 49 -26.11 14.44 4.39
N VAL A 50 -26.57 15.64 4.71
CA VAL A 50 -26.21 16.87 3.99
C VAL A 50 -24.92 17.42 4.59
N HIS A 51 -23.98 17.75 3.72
CA HIS A 51 -22.69 18.33 4.05
C HIS A 51 -22.54 19.70 3.38
N TRP A 52 -21.73 20.54 4.01
CA TRP A 52 -21.41 21.90 3.54
C TRP A 52 -19.92 22.09 3.29
N GLN A 53 -19.13 21.29 3.98
CA GLN A 53 -17.69 21.19 3.87
C GLN A 53 -17.30 19.81 4.39
N TRP A 54 -16.12 19.34 4.00
CA TRP A 54 -15.54 18.10 4.46
C TRP A 54 -14.05 18.31 4.70
N ALA A 55 -13.56 18.01 5.90
CA ALA A 55 -12.15 18.20 6.25
C ALA A 55 -11.20 17.23 5.53
N GLY A 56 -11.74 16.25 4.80
CA GLY A 56 -10.98 15.11 4.30
C GLY A 56 -10.87 14.02 5.37
N GLY A 57 -10.38 12.85 4.96
CA GLY A 57 -10.19 11.70 5.87
C GLY A 57 -10.54 10.36 5.23
N SER A 58 -9.97 9.26 5.73
CA SER A 58 -10.19 7.89 5.22
C SER A 58 -9.93 7.72 3.71
N GLY A 59 -9.04 8.52 3.14
CA GLY A 59 -8.76 8.53 1.69
C GLY A 59 -9.77 9.33 0.86
N MET A 60 -10.63 10.14 1.49
CA MET A 60 -11.53 11.08 0.84
C MET A 60 -10.89 12.48 0.71
N PRO A 61 -11.09 13.18 -0.43
CA PRO A 61 -10.63 14.53 -0.66
C PRO A 61 -11.30 15.53 0.27
N ALA A 62 -10.57 16.56 0.69
CA ALA A 62 -11.16 17.67 1.43
C ALA A 62 -12.01 18.54 0.50
N ILE A 63 -13.18 18.96 0.98
CA ILE A 63 -14.13 19.81 0.25
C ILE A 63 -14.30 21.10 1.05
N LYS A 64 -13.85 22.22 0.48
CA LYS A 64 -13.98 23.55 1.08
C LYS A 64 -15.45 23.99 1.09
N PHE A 65 -15.78 24.90 2.00
CA PHE A 65 -17.10 25.51 2.02
C PHE A 65 -17.30 26.39 0.77
N THR A 66 -18.28 26.06 -0.06
CA THR A 66 -18.65 26.81 -1.28
C THR A 66 -20.01 27.50 -1.15
N GLY A 67 -20.68 27.35 -0.01
CA GLY A 67 -22.06 27.79 0.18
C GLY A 67 -23.10 26.88 -0.48
N ILE A 68 -22.71 25.83 -1.20
CA ILE A 68 -23.62 24.88 -1.85
C ILE A 68 -23.65 23.58 -1.04
N PRO A 69 -24.84 23.10 -0.60
CA PRO A 69 -24.93 21.84 0.11
C PRO A 69 -24.71 20.65 -0.84
N PHE A 70 -24.16 19.57 -0.30
CA PHE A 70 -23.89 18.35 -1.05
C PHE A 70 -24.13 17.08 -0.24
N MET A 71 -24.32 15.96 -0.94
CA MET A 71 -24.39 14.61 -0.39
C MET A 71 -23.33 13.73 -1.07
N PHE A 72 -22.77 12.77 -0.33
CA PHE A 72 -21.89 11.76 -0.92
C PHE A 72 -22.71 10.69 -1.64
N VAL A 73 -22.43 10.49 -2.92
CA VAL A 73 -22.97 9.36 -3.70
C VAL A 73 -22.12 8.13 -3.45
N GLY A 74 -20.81 8.27 -3.53
CA GLY A 74 -19.85 7.21 -3.23
C GLY A 74 -18.42 7.64 -3.56
N SER A 75 -17.47 6.79 -3.19
CA SER A 75 -16.05 6.99 -3.44
C SER A 75 -15.42 5.87 -4.25
N LYS A 76 -14.34 6.20 -4.95
CA LYS A 76 -13.50 5.26 -5.69
C LYS A 76 -12.05 5.61 -5.43
N ARG A 77 -11.26 4.62 -5.03
CA ARG A 77 -9.82 4.76 -4.84
C ARG A 77 -9.09 3.91 -5.86
N LEU A 78 -8.16 4.54 -6.54
CA LEU A 78 -7.22 3.93 -7.46
C LEU A 78 -5.81 3.98 -6.88
N VAL A 79 -5.02 2.96 -7.14
CA VAL A 79 -3.62 2.87 -6.70
C VAL A 79 -2.75 2.43 -7.86
N CYS A 80 -1.46 2.79 -7.85
CA CYS A 80 -0.52 2.31 -8.86
C CYS A 80 -0.54 0.78 -8.97
N HIS A 81 -0.44 0.23 -10.18
CA HIS A 81 -0.34 -1.21 -10.41
C HIS A 81 0.91 -1.84 -9.76
N GLN A 82 1.95 -1.07 -9.46
CA GLN A 82 3.12 -1.50 -8.67
C GLN A 82 3.02 -1.11 -7.18
N GLY A 83 1.83 -0.68 -6.73
CA GLY A 83 1.51 -0.36 -5.35
C GLY A 83 1.60 -1.57 -4.40
N LYS A 84 1.03 -1.42 -3.20
CA LYS A 84 1.04 -2.49 -2.19
C LYS A 84 0.38 -3.77 -2.71
N ASP A 85 1.01 -4.92 -2.45
CA ASP A 85 0.40 -6.22 -2.74
C ASP A 85 -0.70 -6.50 -1.70
N LEU A 86 -1.96 -6.49 -2.12
CA LEU A 86 -3.10 -6.69 -1.24
C LEU A 86 -3.34 -8.18 -0.93
N ALA A 87 -2.84 -9.06 -1.80
CA ALA A 87 -3.03 -10.50 -1.69
C ALA A 87 -1.89 -11.20 -0.91
N VAL A 88 -1.07 -10.45 -0.17
CA VAL A 88 0.09 -11.02 0.55
C VAL A 88 -0.35 -12.10 1.54
N ALA A 89 -1.41 -11.84 2.32
CA ALA A 89 -1.90 -12.80 3.32
C ALA A 89 -2.46 -14.07 2.65
N GLN A 90 -3.25 -13.92 1.58
CA GLN A 90 -3.78 -15.06 0.83
C GLN A 90 -2.67 -15.90 0.19
N LYS A 91 -1.67 -15.24 -0.40
CA LYS A 91 -0.49 -15.91 -0.99
C LYS A 91 0.35 -16.64 0.07
N ARG A 92 0.45 -16.10 1.29
CA ARG A 92 1.12 -16.76 2.42
C ARG A 92 0.37 -18.01 2.84
N LYS A 93 -0.95 -17.90 3.09
CA LYS A 93 -1.79 -19.05 3.44
C LYS A 93 -1.74 -20.16 2.39
N TYR A 94 -1.84 -19.82 1.10
CA TYR A 94 -1.73 -20.80 0.02
C TYR A 94 -0.38 -21.53 0.02
N PHE A 95 0.71 -20.80 0.33
CA PHE A 95 2.04 -21.39 0.39
C PHE A 95 2.24 -22.26 1.64
N GLU A 96 1.69 -21.85 2.78
CA GLU A 96 1.67 -22.63 4.01
C GLU A 96 0.91 -23.95 3.81
N GLN A 97 -0.29 -23.90 3.21
CA GLN A 97 -1.06 -25.08 2.85
C GLN A 97 -0.29 -26.00 1.88
N LYS A 98 0.35 -25.44 0.85
CA LYS A 98 1.17 -26.23 -0.09
C LYS A 98 2.46 -26.80 0.50
N LEU A 99 2.96 -26.28 1.60
CA LEU A 99 4.14 -26.83 2.29
C LEU A 99 3.77 -28.00 3.21
N GLU A 100 2.54 -28.01 3.73
CA GLU A 100 2.01 -29.10 4.55
C GLU A 100 1.70 -30.35 3.69
N ASP A 101 1.31 -30.15 2.43
CA ASP A 101 1.19 -31.20 1.42
C ASP A 101 2.58 -31.67 0.94
N GLN A 102 3.25 -32.53 1.72
CA GLN A 102 4.61 -33.03 1.53
C GLN A 102 4.84 -33.88 0.26
N ASN A 103 4.55 -33.39 -0.95
CA ASN A 103 4.96 -34.13 -2.15
C ASN A 103 5.11 -33.29 -3.42
N PHE A 104 5.93 -32.22 -3.44
CA PHE A 104 6.43 -31.70 -4.73
C PHE A 104 7.85 -31.15 -4.64
N GLY A 105 8.74 -31.79 -5.42
CA GLY A 105 10.06 -31.31 -5.75
C GLY A 105 10.05 -30.00 -6.52
N GLY A 106 11.07 -29.18 -6.27
CA GLY A 106 11.37 -27.99 -7.05
C GLY A 106 10.55 -26.75 -6.65
N LEU A 107 10.93 -26.13 -5.51
CA LEU A 107 10.62 -24.73 -5.22
C LEU A 107 11.19 -23.85 -6.34
N LYS A 108 10.42 -23.67 -7.42
CA LYS A 108 10.74 -22.74 -8.51
C LYS A 108 11.06 -21.39 -7.87
N CYS A 109 12.26 -20.89 -8.16
CA CYS A 109 12.77 -19.62 -7.66
C CYS A 109 11.67 -18.56 -7.78
N ARG A 110 11.20 -18.06 -6.63
CA ARG A 110 10.09 -17.12 -6.52
C ARG A 110 10.42 -15.89 -7.38
N ARG A 111 9.75 -15.74 -8.53
CA ARG A 111 9.86 -14.52 -9.33
C ARG A 111 9.57 -13.34 -8.39
N ALA A 112 10.45 -12.35 -8.37
CA ALA A 112 10.23 -11.15 -7.59
C ALA A 112 8.87 -10.55 -8.00
N SER A 113 8.03 -10.20 -7.01
CA SER A 113 6.74 -9.59 -7.29
C SER A 113 6.98 -8.24 -7.98
N LYS A 114 6.20 -7.94 -9.02
CA LYS A 114 6.19 -6.62 -9.67
C LYS A 114 5.68 -5.50 -8.74
N LYS A 115 5.14 -5.85 -7.57
CA LYS A 115 4.63 -4.92 -6.56
C LYS A 115 5.79 -4.41 -5.70
N VAL A 116 6.12 -3.12 -5.83
CA VAL A 116 7.19 -2.46 -5.08
C VAL A 116 6.66 -1.64 -3.89
N GLY A 117 5.34 -1.55 -3.74
CA GLY A 117 4.73 -0.77 -2.66
C GLY A 117 4.66 0.73 -2.97
N CYS A 118 4.54 1.10 -4.24
CA CYS A 118 4.38 2.50 -4.67
C CYS A 118 3.20 3.19 -3.92
N PRO A 119 3.41 4.41 -3.38
CA PRO A 119 2.37 5.14 -2.65
C PRO A 119 1.39 5.89 -3.55
N ALA A 120 1.68 6.04 -4.85
CA ALA A 120 0.85 6.79 -5.78
C ALA A 120 -0.60 6.25 -5.81
N ALA A 121 -1.54 7.16 -5.59
CA ALA A 121 -2.95 6.87 -5.48
C ALA A 121 -3.79 8.06 -5.96
N VAL A 122 -4.97 7.74 -6.47
CA VAL A 122 -6.01 8.70 -6.87
C VAL A 122 -7.27 8.37 -6.07
N SER A 123 -7.78 9.36 -5.36
CA SER A 123 -8.99 9.29 -4.55
C SER A 123 -10.07 10.15 -5.19
N ILE A 124 -11.20 9.54 -5.50
CA ILE A 124 -12.31 10.17 -6.23
C ILE A 124 -13.56 10.08 -5.35
N SER A 125 -14.23 11.20 -5.16
CA SER A 125 -15.53 11.29 -4.48
C SER A 125 -16.57 11.86 -5.41
N LYS A 126 -17.63 11.08 -5.66
CA LYS A 126 -18.80 11.49 -6.42
C LYS A 126 -19.79 12.13 -5.45
N LEU A 127 -20.19 13.36 -5.75
CA LEU A 127 -21.05 14.20 -4.92
C LEU A 127 -22.30 14.57 -5.71
N ALA A 128 -23.44 14.59 -5.02
CA ALA A 128 -24.65 15.25 -5.50
C ALA A 128 -24.70 16.64 -4.86
N VAL A 129 -24.61 17.69 -5.67
CA VAL A 129 -24.64 19.09 -5.21
C VAL A 129 -25.98 19.72 -5.53
N PHE A 130 -26.42 20.65 -4.69
CA PHE A 130 -27.75 21.27 -4.80
C PHE A 130 -27.66 22.80 -4.90
N PRO A 131 -27.33 23.36 -6.09
CA PRO A 131 -27.12 24.80 -6.26
C PRO A 131 -28.33 25.67 -5.89
N LYS A 132 -29.56 25.15 -6.05
CA LYS A 132 -30.80 25.85 -5.66
C LYS A 132 -30.90 26.18 -4.16
N PHE A 133 -30.13 25.47 -3.33
CA PHE A 133 -30.08 25.67 -1.88
C PHE A 133 -28.79 26.35 -1.44
N LYS A 134 -28.12 27.05 -2.36
CA LYS A 134 -26.93 27.85 -2.06
C LYS A 134 -27.26 28.93 -1.04
N MET A 135 -26.33 29.18 -0.14
CA MET A 135 -26.38 30.23 0.86
C MET A 135 -25.03 30.93 0.97
N ASP A 136 -25.07 32.24 1.23
CA ASP A 136 -23.87 33.07 1.33
C ASP A 136 -23.33 33.14 2.77
N ASP A 137 -24.23 33.10 3.77
CA ASP A 137 -23.86 33.23 5.19
C ASP A 137 -23.31 31.93 5.78
N ASN A 138 -22.02 31.85 6.12
CA ASN A 138 -21.44 30.67 6.79
C ASN A 138 -21.80 30.57 8.29
N THR A 139 -23.09 30.64 8.64
CA THR A 139 -23.58 30.47 10.00
C THR A 139 -24.23 29.11 10.19
N GLU A 140 -24.04 28.50 11.36
CA GLU A 140 -24.64 27.18 11.67
C GLU A 140 -26.18 27.23 11.65
N ARG A 141 -26.77 28.38 11.99
CA ARG A 141 -28.22 28.59 11.92
C ARG A 141 -28.72 28.53 10.47
N ALA A 142 -28.05 29.22 9.55
CA ALA A 142 -28.41 29.22 8.15
C ALA A 142 -28.21 27.83 7.52
N LYS A 143 -27.11 27.14 7.83
CA LYS A 143 -26.85 25.76 7.37
C LYS A 143 -27.95 24.80 7.80
N LYS A 144 -28.35 24.85 9.08
CA LYS A 144 -29.45 24.02 9.60
C LYS A 144 -30.77 24.32 8.90
N LYS A 145 -31.09 25.59 8.66
CA LYS A 145 -32.31 26.01 7.95
C LYS A 145 -32.32 25.49 6.52
N ALA A 146 -31.24 25.69 5.77
CA ALA A 146 -31.12 25.24 4.39
C ALA A 146 -31.12 23.71 4.26
N SER A 147 -30.41 23.00 5.15
CA SER A 147 -30.44 21.53 5.19
C SER A 147 -31.82 20.98 5.54
N LYS A 148 -32.56 21.64 6.45
CA LYS A 148 -33.96 21.26 6.75
C LYS A 148 -34.87 21.49 5.53
N MET A 149 -34.71 22.62 4.85
CA MET A 149 -35.48 22.91 3.63
C MET A 149 -35.23 21.86 2.55
N LEU A 150 -33.95 21.55 2.27
CA LEU A 150 -33.57 20.53 1.30
C LEU A 150 -34.21 19.17 1.61
N ARG A 151 -34.20 18.74 2.87
CA ARG A 151 -34.83 17.47 3.29
C ARG A 151 -36.34 17.46 3.07
N ILE A 152 -37.03 18.54 3.45
CA ILE A 152 -38.48 18.67 3.23
C ILE A 152 -38.80 18.65 1.74
N THR A 153 -37.99 19.32 0.90
CA THR A 153 -38.21 19.30 -0.55
C THR A 153 -38.00 17.90 -1.11
N LEU A 154 -36.96 17.18 -0.68
CA LEU A 154 -36.70 15.78 -1.10
C LEU A 154 -37.82 14.81 -0.69
N GLU A 155 -38.57 15.09 0.38
CA GLU A 155 -39.72 14.27 0.79
C GLU A 155 -40.95 14.47 -0.11
N ARG A 156 -41.09 15.67 -0.68
CA ARG A 156 -42.29 16.07 -1.45
C ARG A 156 -42.10 15.86 -2.94
N ASP A 157 -40.98 16.33 -3.48
CA ASP A 157 -40.75 16.44 -4.91
C ASP A 157 -39.33 15.94 -5.26
N PRO A 158 -39.14 15.38 -6.47
CA PRO A 158 -37.81 15.08 -6.99
C PRO A 158 -37.02 16.38 -7.16
N VAL A 159 -36.03 16.60 -6.29
CA VAL A 159 -35.12 17.74 -6.37
C VAL A 159 -34.16 17.52 -7.53
N VAL A 160 -33.83 18.56 -8.29
CA VAL A 160 -32.77 18.51 -9.30
C VAL A 160 -31.41 18.70 -8.61
N TRP A 161 -30.48 17.78 -8.84
CA TRP A 161 -29.09 17.87 -8.38
C TRP A 161 -28.11 17.80 -9.55
N GLU A 162 -26.92 18.35 -9.33
CA GLU A 162 -25.79 18.22 -10.25
C GLU A 162 -24.78 17.23 -9.69
N THR A 163 -24.03 16.56 -10.56
CA THR A 163 -22.96 15.66 -10.15
C THR A 163 -21.63 16.42 -10.15
N LEU A 164 -20.90 16.34 -9.04
CA LEU A 164 -19.56 16.90 -8.91
C LEU A 164 -18.60 15.79 -8.46
N TYR A 165 -17.39 15.79 -9.02
CA TYR A 165 -16.32 14.88 -8.64
C TYR A 165 -15.21 15.66 -7.95
N ALA A 166 -14.94 15.34 -6.68
CA ALA A 166 -13.74 15.79 -6.01
C ALA A 166 -12.65 14.73 -6.19
N VAL A 167 -11.51 15.10 -6.75
CA VAL A 167 -10.40 14.20 -7.02
C VAL A 167 -9.16 14.71 -6.30
N VAL A 168 -8.53 13.85 -5.49
CA VAL A 168 -7.19 14.08 -4.93
C VAL A 168 -6.25 13.03 -5.49
N HIS A 169 -5.08 13.45 -5.95
CA HIS A 169 -4.04 12.53 -6.37
C HIS A 169 -2.67 12.89 -5.81
N SER A 170 -1.85 11.87 -5.66
CA SER A 170 -0.40 11.99 -5.46
C SER A 170 0.29 11.38 -6.68
N SER A 171 1.07 12.20 -7.39
CA SER A 171 1.90 11.79 -8.52
C SER A 171 3.28 11.28 -8.10
N GLU A 172 3.56 11.20 -6.79
CA GLU A 172 4.84 10.73 -6.28
C GLU A 172 4.92 9.21 -6.38
N HIS A 173 5.48 8.74 -7.49
CA HIS A 173 5.86 7.35 -7.66
C HIS A 173 7.20 7.08 -6.97
N ALA A 174 7.30 5.93 -6.30
CA ALA A 174 8.49 5.53 -5.57
C ALA A 174 8.76 4.04 -5.75
N GLY A 175 10.04 3.69 -5.84
CA GLY A 175 10.50 2.30 -5.95
C GLY A 175 10.35 1.67 -7.33
N HIS A 176 9.95 2.43 -8.35
CA HIS A 176 9.91 1.99 -9.75
C HIS A 176 10.14 3.15 -10.72
N ALA A 177 10.48 2.83 -11.97
CA ALA A 177 10.58 3.80 -13.04
C ALA A 177 9.22 4.52 -13.22
N ASN A 178 9.26 5.83 -13.18
CA ASN A 178 8.18 6.73 -13.58
C ASN A 178 8.76 7.67 -14.64
N GLY A 179 7.99 8.01 -15.68
CA GLY A 179 8.45 8.77 -16.85
C GLY A 179 9.12 10.14 -16.57
N MET A 180 9.18 10.58 -15.31
CA MET A 180 9.82 11.83 -14.86
C MET A 180 11.17 11.65 -14.16
N ASN A 181 11.62 10.42 -13.85
CA ASN A 181 12.90 10.17 -13.17
C ASN A 181 13.82 9.24 -13.97
N GLU A 182 14.32 9.70 -15.11
CA GLU A 182 15.55 9.13 -15.68
C GLU A 182 16.84 9.75 -15.09
N THR A 183 16.74 10.75 -14.21
CA THR A 183 17.95 11.45 -13.70
C THR A 183 18.05 11.43 -12.18
N LYS A 184 18.60 10.33 -11.65
CA LYS A 184 19.66 10.26 -10.61
C LYS A 184 19.70 8.83 -10.05
N VAL A 185 20.08 7.89 -10.91
CA VAL A 185 20.95 6.79 -10.46
C VAL A 185 22.37 7.37 -10.45
N SER A 186 22.68 8.20 -9.45
CA SER A 186 24.04 8.22 -8.92
C SER A 186 24.17 6.86 -8.23
N SER A 187 24.75 5.85 -8.87
CA SER A 187 26.20 5.67 -8.87
C SER A 187 26.82 6.12 -7.56
N GLU A 188 26.42 5.48 -6.46
CA GLU A 188 27.30 5.11 -5.35
C GLU A 188 26.57 4.20 -4.34
N SER A 189 26.61 2.90 -4.63
CA SER A 189 26.75 1.82 -3.64
C SER A 189 26.59 0.51 -4.39
N SER A 190 27.59 0.22 -5.23
CA SER A 190 27.76 -1.07 -5.89
C SER A 190 28.12 -2.15 -4.85
N LEU A 191 27.13 -2.60 -4.09
CA LEU A 191 27.13 -3.95 -3.54
C LEU A 191 25.81 -4.64 -3.84
N PRO A 192 25.79 -5.58 -4.79
CA PRO A 192 24.55 -5.94 -5.42
C PRO A 192 23.70 -6.93 -4.59
N LEU A 193 22.38 -6.73 -4.64
CA LEU A 193 21.32 -7.31 -3.78
C LEU A 193 21.30 -8.85 -3.66
N TRP A 194 21.84 -9.58 -4.64
CA TRP A 194 22.04 -11.04 -4.64
C TRP A 194 22.94 -11.53 -3.50
N LYS A 195 23.89 -10.72 -3.02
CA LYS A 195 24.76 -11.10 -1.90
C LYS A 195 24.06 -11.04 -0.53
N ARG A 196 23.04 -10.18 -0.34
CA ARG A 196 22.29 -10.09 0.93
C ARG A 196 21.34 -11.27 1.16
N ARG A 197 20.67 -11.77 0.10
CA ARG A 197 19.74 -12.91 0.19
C ARG A 197 20.45 -14.24 0.50
N ARG A 198 21.59 -14.52 -0.14
CA ARG A 198 22.42 -15.70 0.19
C ARG A 198 22.91 -15.69 1.64
N LYS A 199 23.32 -14.51 2.15
CA LYS A 199 23.78 -14.35 3.54
C LYS A 199 22.65 -14.59 4.55
N SER A 200 21.42 -14.16 4.26
CA SER A 200 20.27 -14.42 5.14
C SER A 200 19.84 -15.88 5.17
N ASP A 201 19.92 -16.58 4.03
CA ASP A 201 19.52 -17.99 3.95
C ASP A 201 20.57 -18.92 4.58
N LEU A 202 21.86 -18.62 4.41
CA LEU A 202 22.95 -19.32 5.12
C LEU A 202 22.85 -19.09 6.64
N LYS A 203 22.57 -17.86 7.08
CA LYS A 203 22.31 -17.58 8.51
C LYS A 203 21.14 -18.38 9.07
N LYS A 204 20.05 -18.54 8.31
CA LYS A 204 18.92 -19.39 8.71
C LYS A 204 19.29 -20.88 8.80
N LYS A 205 20.13 -21.37 7.89
CA LYS A 205 20.66 -22.74 7.95
C LYS A 205 21.55 -22.95 9.19
N CYS A 206 22.47 -22.02 9.47
CA CYS A 206 23.28 -22.06 10.68
C CYS A 206 22.41 -22.06 11.95
N PHE A 207 21.39 -21.20 12.00
CA PHE A 207 20.47 -21.15 13.14
C PHE A 207 19.67 -22.45 13.32
N LYS A 208 19.23 -23.08 12.22
CA LYS A 208 18.55 -24.38 12.27
C LYS A 208 19.46 -25.49 12.79
N LEU A 209 20.71 -25.53 12.34
CA LEU A 209 21.72 -26.49 12.81
C LEU A 209 22.03 -26.28 14.30
N SER A 210 22.19 -25.03 14.74
CA SER A 210 22.37 -24.72 16.17
C SER A 210 21.18 -25.17 17.02
N LYS A 211 19.95 -25.01 16.52
CA LYS A 211 18.75 -25.49 17.22
C LYS A 211 18.69 -27.02 17.32
N GLN A 212 19.07 -27.72 16.26
CA GLN A 212 19.15 -29.20 16.28
C GLN A 212 20.23 -29.68 17.25
N LEU A 213 21.39 -29.01 17.26
CA LEU A 213 22.49 -29.31 18.17
C LEU A 213 22.10 -29.12 19.64
N MET A 214 21.43 -28.00 19.97
CA MET A 214 20.91 -27.77 21.32
C MET A 214 19.88 -28.81 21.73
N HIS A 215 18.98 -29.21 20.82
CA HIS A 215 18.01 -30.27 21.11
C HIS A 215 18.68 -31.61 21.36
N SER A 216 19.69 -31.97 20.58
CA SER A 216 20.46 -33.20 20.78
C SER A 216 21.23 -33.19 22.10
N LEU A 217 21.81 -32.05 22.50
CA LEU A 217 22.47 -31.90 23.81
C LEU A 217 21.52 -32.08 24.99
N HIS A 218 20.28 -31.59 24.88
CA HIS A 218 19.27 -31.77 25.92
C HIS A 218 18.75 -33.21 26.05
N THR A 219 19.00 -34.07 25.06
CA THR A 219 18.60 -35.48 25.07
C THR A 219 19.70 -36.44 25.50
N VAL A 220 20.94 -35.98 25.71
CA VAL A 220 22.04 -36.82 26.18
C VAL A 220 22.10 -36.77 27.70
N GLU A 221 21.85 -37.90 28.36
CA GLU A 221 21.88 -38.03 29.82
C GLU A 221 23.17 -38.66 30.35
N ASP A 222 23.97 -39.29 29.48
CA ASP A 222 25.22 -39.97 29.85
C ASP A 222 26.42 -39.00 29.89
N LEU A 223 27.21 -39.09 30.96
CA LEU A 223 28.31 -38.15 31.25
C LEU A 223 29.48 -38.31 30.27
N HIS A 224 29.81 -39.55 29.91
CA HIS A 224 30.96 -39.83 29.04
C HIS A 224 30.71 -39.35 27.61
N THR A 225 29.50 -39.58 27.10
CA THR A 225 29.07 -39.03 25.81
C THR A 225 28.96 -37.50 25.81
N LEU A 226 28.66 -36.87 26.96
CA LEU A 226 28.66 -35.41 27.08
C LEU A 226 30.08 -34.82 27.01
N GLU A 227 31.08 -35.51 27.59
CA GLU A 227 32.49 -35.13 27.52
C GLU A 227 33.02 -35.21 26.07
N ASP A 228 32.72 -36.30 25.37
CA ASP A 228 33.08 -36.46 23.96
C ASP A 228 32.43 -35.37 23.08
N VAL A 229 31.15 -35.08 23.31
CA VAL A 229 30.45 -34.01 22.59
C VAL A 229 31.07 -32.64 22.91
N SER A 230 31.44 -32.37 24.15
CA SER A 230 32.14 -31.14 24.54
C SER A 230 33.47 -30.98 23.80
N GLN A 231 34.24 -32.05 23.65
CA GLN A 231 35.52 -32.02 22.94
C GLN A 231 35.36 -31.78 21.44
N VAL A 232 34.34 -32.39 20.83
CA VAL A 232 33.98 -32.15 19.42
C VAL A 232 33.50 -30.71 19.21
N LEU A 233 32.65 -30.18 20.09
CA LEU A 233 32.17 -28.80 20.01
C LEU A 233 33.29 -27.78 20.16
N ASN A 234 34.23 -28.01 21.07
CA ASN A 234 35.41 -27.15 21.23
C ASN A 234 36.29 -27.12 19.97
N THR A 235 36.42 -28.25 19.27
CA THR A 235 37.15 -28.33 18.01
C THR A 235 36.44 -27.55 16.90
N LEU A 236 35.13 -27.76 16.76
CA LEU A 236 34.29 -27.02 15.80
C LEU A 236 34.29 -25.50 16.05
N LEU A 237 34.32 -25.07 17.32
CA LEU A 237 34.35 -23.67 17.68
C LEU A 237 35.68 -23.00 17.30
N LYS A 238 36.81 -23.72 17.48
CA LYS A 238 38.13 -23.27 17.01
C LYS A 238 38.16 -23.13 15.48
N ASP A 239 37.60 -24.08 14.76
CA ASP A 239 37.55 -24.04 13.29
C ASP A 239 36.70 -22.87 12.78
N VAL A 240 35.54 -22.61 13.42
CA VAL A 240 34.68 -21.45 13.08
C VAL A 240 35.38 -20.13 13.40
N ALA A 241 36.10 -20.05 14.52
CA ALA A 241 36.87 -18.87 14.89
C ALA A 241 37.99 -18.57 13.86
N ALA A 242 38.70 -19.60 13.40
CA ALA A 242 39.71 -19.46 12.34
C ALA A 242 39.13 -19.00 10.99
N LEU A 243 37.91 -19.43 10.66
CA LEU A 243 37.20 -18.95 9.47
C LEU A 243 36.75 -17.49 9.59
N SER A 244 36.41 -17.01 10.80
CA SER A 244 36.05 -15.60 11.03
C SER A 244 37.25 -14.65 10.98
N SER A 245 38.41 -15.04 11.52
CA SER A 245 39.62 -14.21 11.50
C SER A 245 40.20 -14.07 10.09
N SER A 246 40.12 -15.12 9.26
CA SER A 246 40.50 -15.05 7.85
C SER A 246 39.62 -14.10 7.01
N ALA A 247 38.38 -13.83 7.43
CA ALA A 247 37.45 -12.95 6.72
C ALA A 247 37.70 -11.45 7.01
N GLU A 248 38.24 -11.11 8.17
CA GLU A 248 38.56 -9.71 8.55
C GLU A 248 39.85 -9.21 7.87
N GLY A 249 40.85 -10.09 7.66
CA GLY A 249 42.08 -9.76 6.93
C GLY A 249 41.84 -9.38 5.45
N GLN A 250 40.84 -9.96 4.79
CA GLN A 250 40.48 -9.62 3.40
C GLN A 250 39.70 -8.30 3.24
N LEU A 251 39.10 -7.79 4.32
CA LEU A 251 38.36 -6.52 4.31
C LEU A 251 39.28 -5.30 4.49
N GLN A 252 40.40 -5.44 5.22
CA GLN A 252 41.39 -4.36 5.35
C GLN A 252 42.20 -4.14 4.06
N ALA A 253 42.57 -5.21 3.33
CA ALA A 253 43.32 -5.09 2.07
C ALA A 253 42.54 -4.39 0.93
N LYS A 254 41.20 -4.29 1.04
CA LYS A 254 40.34 -3.59 0.07
C LYS A 254 40.10 -2.12 0.38
N ARG A 255 40.56 -1.60 1.53
CA ARG A 255 40.45 -0.17 1.91
C ARG A 255 41.72 0.64 1.60
N LEU A 256 42.79 0.00 1.14
CA LEU A 256 44.08 0.62 0.83
C LEU A 256 44.44 0.59 -0.67
N ARG A 257 43.44 0.41 -1.55
CA ARG A 257 43.56 0.62 -3.00
C ARG A 257 42.50 1.60 -3.48
#